data_AF-A0A2I9D5G7-F1
#
_entry.id   AF-A0A2I9D5G7-F1
#
_cell.length_a   1.000
_cell.length_b   1.000
_cell.length_c   1.000
_cell.angle_alpha   90.00
_cell.angle_beta   90.00
_cell.angle_gamma   90.00
#
_symmetry.space_group_name_H-M   'P 1'
#
loop_
_entity.id
_entity.type
_entity.pdbx_description
1 polymer ?
#
loop_
_entity_poly.entity_id
_entity_poly.type
_entity_poly.pdbx_seq_one_letter_code
_entity_poly.pdbx_strand_id
1 'polypeptide(L)' 'MTRAEKVTVSLPPALLRFVTRYQESHNLSRSEVIQQALAALQKAELARAYRESAEELMADPLFDLDSGHGLSPDDEAKW' A
#
# COMPACT_ATOMS: atom_id res chain seq x y z
N MET A 1 9.90 18.07 12.43
CA MET A 1 10.92 18.15 11.35
C MET A 1 11.40 16.73 11.06
N THR A 2 10.95 16.10 9.98
CA THR A 2 11.50 14.82 9.53
C THR A 2 12.84 15.09 8.84
N ARG A 3 13.93 14.58 9.41
CA ARG A 3 15.27 14.75 8.86
C ARG A 3 15.50 13.67 7.81
N ALA A 4 15.78 14.07 6.57
CA ALA A 4 16.13 13.13 5.52
C ALA A 4 17.55 12.58 5.77
N GLU A 5 17.70 11.26 5.70
CA GLU A 5 18.98 10.57 5.83
C GLU A 5 19.51 10.14 4.46
N LYS A 6 20.81 10.31 4.24
CA LYS A 6 21.45 9.96 2.97
C LYS A 6 21.83 8.49 2.98
N VAL A 7 21.28 7.74 2.04
CA VAL A 7 21.65 6.35 1.78
C VAL A 7 22.48 6.27 0.49
N THR A 8 23.58 5.52 0.51
CA THR A 8 24.37 5.22 -0.69
C THR A 8 24.20 3.74 -1.03
N VAL A 9 23.78 3.44 -2.25
CA VAL A 9 23.52 2.07 -2.71
C VAL A 9 24.17 1.84 -4.06
N SER A 10 24.72 0.64 -4.25
CA SER A 10 25.22 0.18 -5.55
C SER A 10 24.11 -0.60 -6.25
N LEU A 11 23.78 -0.21 -7.48
CA LEU A 11 22.75 -0.86 -8.27
C LEU A 11 23.37 -1.57 -9.49
N PRO A 12 22.85 -2.75 -9.88
CA PRO A 12 23.22 -3.39 -11.14
C PRO A 12 23.02 -2.45 -12.34
N PRO A 13 23.86 -2.56 -13.40
CA PRO A 13 23.78 -1.67 -14.56
C PRO A 13 22.39 -1.65 -15.23
N ALA A 14 21.66 -2.76 -15.21
CA ALA A 14 20.31 -2.83 -15.75
C ALA A 14 19.32 -1.93 -15.00
N LEU A 15 19.38 -1.91 -13.67
CA LEU A 15 18.51 -1.04 -12.85
C LEU A 15 18.90 0.43 -12.99
N LEU A 16 20.19 0.74 -13.09
CA LEU A 16 20.63 2.11 -13.37
C LEU A 16 20.07 2.61 -14.71
N ARG A 17 20.13 1.79 -15.76
CA ARG A 17 19.52 2.17 -17.06
C ARG A 17 18.02 2.41 -16.96
N PHE A 18 17.32 1.58 -16.18
CA PHE A 18 15.89 1.78 -15.93
C PHE A 18 15.63 3.11 -15.22
N VAL A 19 16.33 3.36 -14.10
CA VAL A 19 16.21 4.61 -13.34
C VAL A 19 16.48 5.81 -14.23
N THR A 20 17.53 5.76 -15.06
CA THR A 20 17.86 6.85 -15.98
C THR A 20 16.74 7.14 -16.98
N ARG A 21 16.17 6.11 -17.63
CA ARG A 21 15.06 6.31 -18.58
C ARG A 21 13.79 6.82 -17.89
N TYR A 22 13.49 6.30 -16.70
CA TYR A 22 12.32 6.71 -15.94
C TYR A 22 12.44 8.16 -15.46
N GLN A 23 13.64 8.58 -15.03
CA GLN A 23 13.92 9.97 -14.65
C GLN A 23 13.64 10.94 -15.82
N GLU A 24 14.07 10.58 -17.04
CA GLU A 24 13.98 11.44 -18.23
C GLU A 24 12.53 11.53 -18.73
N SER A 25 11.84 10.38 -18.82
CA SER A 25 10.46 10.31 -19.30
C SER A 25 9.45 10.98 -18.35
N HIS A 26 9.73 11.00 -17.05
CA HIS A 26 8.84 11.59 -16.04
C HIS A 26 9.33 12.92 -15.47
N ASN A 27 10.47 13.45 -15.94
CA ASN A 27 11.11 14.67 -15.44
C ASN A 27 11.31 14.66 -13.91
N LEU A 28 11.87 13.55 -13.40
CA LEU A 28 12.11 13.31 -11.98
C LEU A 28 13.61 13.22 -11.69
N SER A 29 14.01 13.50 -10.45
CA SER A 29 15.35 13.17 -9.96
C SER A 29 15.48 11.67 -9.67
N ARG A 30 16.71 11.14 -9.71
CA ARG A 30 16.99 9.75 -9.31
C ARG A 30 16.45 9.41 -7.92
N SER A 31 16.60 10.33 -6.97
CA SER A 31 16.11 10.14 -5.60
C SER A 31 14.58 10.03 -5.55
N GLU A 32 13.85 10.78 -6.38
CA GLU A 32 12.39 10.67 -6.49
C GLU A 32 11.97 9.34 -7.10
N VAL A 33 12.66 8.86 -8.14
CA VAL A 33 12.40 7.54 -8.73
C VAL A 33 12.56 6.44 -7.68
N ILE A 34 13.63 6.48 -6.88
CA ILE A 34 13.87 5.50 -5.81
C ILE A 34 12.81 5.64 -4.70
N GLN A 35 12.43 6.84 -4.30
CA GLN A 35 11.37 7.05 -3.30
C GLN A 35 10.01 6.50 -3.78
N GLN A 36 9.65 6.73 -5.05
CA GLN A 36 8.42 6.17 -5.62
C GLN A 36 8.47 4.64 -5.67
N ALA A 37 9.61 4.06 -6.04
CA ALA A 37 9.78 2.60 -6.02
C ALA A 37 9.61 2.03 -4.60
N LEU A 38 10.20 2.66 -3.58
CA LEU A 38 10.04 2.25 -2.18
C LEU A 38 8.60 2.37 -1.70
N ALA A 39 7.91 3.46 -2.06
CA ALA A 39 6.50 3.65 -1.72
C ALA A 39 5.62 2.57 -2.39
N ALA A 40 5.91 2.22 -3.65
CA ALA A 40 5.22 1.15 -4.35
C ALA A 40 5.42 -0.22 -3.68
N LEU A 41 6.64 -0.53 -3.23
CA LEU A 41 6.94 -1.74 -2.47
C LEU A 41 6.18 -1.77 -1.14
N GLN A 42 6.19 -0.67 -0.38
CA GLN A 42 5.44 -0.59 0.87
C GLN A 42 3.93 -0.82 0.65
N LYS A 43 3.36 -0.22 -0.40
CA LYS A 43 1.94 -0.42 -0.75
C LYS A 43 1.66 -1.87 -1.13
N ALA A 44 2.54 -2.52 -1.88
CA ALA A 44 2.38 -3.92 -2.26
C ALA A 44 2.42 -4.85 -1.04
N GLU A 45 3.37 -4.64 -0.12
CA GLU A 45 3.47 -5.39 1.13
C GLU A 45 2.23 -5.19 2.02
N LEU A 46 1.75 -3.94 2.13
CA LEU A 46 0.53 -3.62 2.86
C LEU A 46 -0.69 -4.33 2.26
N ALA A 47 -0.83 -4.29 0.93
CA ALA A 47 -1.92 -4.97 0.23
C ALA A 47 -1.85 -6.50 0.38
N ARG A 48 -0.64 -7.08 0.47
CA ARG A 48 -0.46 -8.50 0.77
C ARG A 48 -0.95 -8.82 2.19
N ALA A 49 -0.48 -8.06 3.18
CA ALA A 49 -0.88 -8.25 4.58
C ALA A 49 -2.40 -8.13 4.78
N TYR A 50 -3.03 -7.12 4.17
CA TYR A 50 -4.49 -6.98 4.23
C TYR A 50 -5.23 -8.17 3.61
N ARG A 51 -4.70 -8.74 2.53
CA ARG A 51 -5.30 -9.92 1.89
C ARG A 51 -5.21 -11.14 2.78
N GLU A 52 -4.02 -11.40 3.34
CA GLU A 52 -3.79 -12.50 4.28
C GLU A 52 -4.72 -12.38 5.51
N SER A 53 -4.81 -11.19 6.11
CA SER A 53 -5.71 -10.95 7.24
C SER A 53 -7.20 -11.06 6.85
N ALA A 54 -7.58 -10.63 5.65
CA ALA A 54 -8.94 -10.77 5.18
C ALA A 54 -9.31 -12.25 4.95
N GLU A 55 -8.39 -13.06 4.45
CA GLU A 55 -8.58 -14.51 4.30
C GLU A 55 -8.78 -15.19 5.67
N GLU A 56 -7.98 -14.82 6.68
CA GLU A 56 -8.15 -15.30 8.06
C GLU A 56 -9.51 -14.90 8.65
N LEU A 57 -9.91 -13.65 8.43
CA LEU A 57 -11.15 -13.09 8.94
C LEU A 57 -12.40 -13.68 8.24
N MET A 58 -12.35 -13.88 6.92
CA MET A 58 -13.42 -14.54 6.17
C MET A 58 -13.58 -16.03 6.53
N ALA A 59 -12.51 -16.67 7.03
CA ALA A 59 -12.59 -18.03 7.51
C ALA A 59 -13.28 -18.14 8.89
N ASP A 60 -13.46 -17.03 9.62
CA ASP A 60 -14.19 -17.00 10.89
C ASP A 60 -15.71 -17.09 10.62
N PRO A 61 -16.38 -18.16 11.08
CA PRO A 61 -17.83 -18.32 10.92
C PRO A 61 -18.66 -17.20 11.55
N LEU A 62 -18.08 -16.44 12.48
CA LEU A 62 -18.75 -15.35 13.18
C LEU A 62 -18.60 -13.99 12.47
N PHE A 63 -17.76 -13.90 11.43
CA PHE A 63 -17.39 -12.62 10.82
C PHE A 63 -18.58 -11.84 10.23
N ASP A 64 -19.57 -12.55 9.69
CA ASP A 64 -20.72 -11.96 9.01
C ASP A 64 -22.03 -12.06 9.83
N LEU A 65 -21.95 -12.39 11.12
CA LEU A 65 -23.15 -12.65 11.93
C LEU A 65 -23.96 -11.39 12.27
N ASP A 66 -23.34 -10.22 12.28
CA ASP A 66 -23.96 -8.97 12.77
C ASP A 66 -23.81 -7.81 11.78
N SER A 67 -23.41 -8.08 10.54
CA SER A 67 -23.16 -7.09 9.50
C SER A 67 -24.41 -6.29 9.06
N GLY A 68 -25.61 -6.75 9.43
CA GLY A 68 -26.90 -6.11 9.15
C GLY A 68 -27.56 -5.38 10.34
N HIS A 69 -26.93 -5.35 11.51
CA HIS A 69 -27.52 -4.73 12.71
C HIS A 69 -27.69 -3.21 12.53
N GLY A 70 -28.90 -2.69 12.73
CA GLY A 70 -29.21 -1.26 12.53
C GLY A 70 -29.42 -0.83 11.07
N LEU A 71 -29.35 -1.76 10.10
CA LEU A 71 -29.68 -1.52 8.68
C LEU A 71 -31.08 -2.04 8.31
N SER A 72 -31.77 -2.66 9.26
CA SER A 72 -33.14 -3.13 9.06
C SER A 72 -34.11 -1.95 9.21
N PRO A 73 -35.12 -1.81 8.32
CA PRO A 73 -36.08 -0.69 8.37
C PRO A 73 -36.88 -0.62 9.68
N ASP A 74 -36.97 -1.72 10.44
CA ASP A 74 -37.60 -1.74 11.78
C ASP A 74 -36.76 -1.02 12.87
N ASP A 75 -35.47 -0.76 12.64
CA ASP A 75 -34.60 -0.01 13.56
C ASP A 75 -34.76 1.52 13.46
N GLU A 76 -35.52 2.02 12.47
CA GLU A 76 -35.79 3.46 12.29
C GLU A 76 -36.73 4.05 13.37
N ALA A 77 -37.40 3.20 14.17
CA ALA A 77 -38.44 3.63 15.09
C ALA A 77 -37.96 4.11 16.48
N LYS A 78 -36.65 4.34 16.68
CA LYS A 78 -36.11 4.81 17.98
C LYS A 78 -35.13 5.98 17.83
N TRP A 79 -35.62 7.13 17.39
CA TRP A 79 -34.98 8.43 17.61
C TRP A 79 -36.01 9.45 18.05
#